data_AF-A0A2D6N9Z4-F1
#
_entry.id   AF-A0A2D6N9Z4-F1
#
_cell.length_a   1.000
_cell.length_b   1.000
_cell.length_c   1.000
_cell.angle_alpha   90.00
_cell.angle_beta   90.00
_cell.angle_gamma   90.00
#
_symmetry.space_group_name_H-M   'P 1'
#
loop_
_entity.id
_entity.type
_entity.pdbx_description
1 polymer ?
#
loop_
_entity_poly.entity_id
_entity_poly.type
_entity_poly.pdbx_seq_one_letter_code
_entity_poly.pdbx_strand_id
1 'polypeptide(L)'
;MVDAAVGTDSTALVSVLSGEELAPPPQQVVFKPFEELSPEDCVEALDEAIPFFDTMRLYVGYHLWALQERGLWRRWEDEYSTFESFVAGRYDRTRQWAYQQIDFAKLKMKLPDLETERQARALAPALHQAPDKLRTIWKEATAQSPSGRPSGRLLKEQSQRVAPEIKSTRQLQRQPEPLVPMEEDEEDVELVLPAGLRDRMLERAIDEGTDLGGLVQRMWVRYAQPVAPLTGRELAELGAVQVPKSLYEAIEQVADKDVGLWVRNILGQAVAEAMPRN
;
A
#
# COMPACT_ATOMS: atom_id res chain seq x y z
N MET A 1 -49.75 -33.97 25.76
CA MET A 1 -48.45 -34.63 26.04
C MET A 1 -47.89 -35.09 24.72
N VAL A 2 -46.95 -34.33 24.16
CA VAL A 2 -46.15 -34.68 22.98
C VAL A 2 -44.79 -34.03 23.18
N ASP A 3 -43.75 -34.85 23.16
CA ASP A 3 -42.33 -34.49 23.07
C ASP A 3 -42.01 -33.78 21.75
N ALA A 4 -41.07 -32.83 21.78
CA ALA A 4 -40.13 -32.65 20.67
C ALA A 4 -38.87 -31.94 21.16
N ALA A 5 -37.74 -32.57 20.85
CA ALA A 5 -36.39 -32.20 21.22
C ALA A 5 -35.69 -31.36 20.13
N VAL A 6 -34.45 -30.97 20.48
CA VAL A 6 -33.30 -30.67 19.60
C VAL A 6 -33.10 -29.21 19.19
N GLY A 7 -31.86 -28.73 19.40
CA GLY A 7 -31.26 -27.71 18.55
C GLY A 7 -30.27 -26.78 19.23
N THR A 8 -29.19 -27.30 19.81
CA THR A 8 -27.96 -26.55 20.07
C THR A 8 -27.44 -25.94 18.77
N ASP A 9 -27.07 -24.65 18.78
CA ASP A 9 -25.90 -24.24 18.03
C ASP A 9 -25.03 -23.26 18.79
N SER A 10 -23.81 -23.74 19.02
CA SER A 10 -22.69 -23.08 19.65
C SER A 10 -22.06 -22.11 18.67
N THR A 11 -22.02 -20.83 18.99
CA THR A 11 -20.98 -19.89 18.52
C THR A 11 -21.04 -18.58 19.31
N ALA A 12 -20.92 -18.69 20.62
CA ALA A 12 -20.52 -17.56 21.45
C ALA A 12 -19.67 -18.10 22.59
N LEU A 13 -18.60 -17.34 22.90
CA LEU A 13 -17.72 -17.52 24.04
C LEU A 13 -16.55 -18.49 23.84
N VAL A 14 -15.62 -18.08 22.96
CA VAL A 14 -14.20 -18.31 23.22
C VAL A 14 -13.58 -16.97 23.62
N SER A 15 -13.19 -16.90 24.90
CA SER A 15 -12.07 -16.14 25.48
C SER A 15 -12.47 -15.40 26.76
N VAL A 16 -12.65 -16.15 27.84
CA VAL A 16 -12.74 -15.66 29.23
C VAL A 16 -11.76 -16.49 30.05
N LEU A 17 -10.45 -16.33 29.86
CA LEU A 17 -9.43 -16.99 30.72
C LEU A 17 -8.14 -16.18 30.92
N SER A 18 -8.17 -14.86 30.71
CA SER A 18 -7.15 -13.96 31.23
C SER A 18 -7.91 -12.81 31.88
N GLY A 19 -7.90 -12.72 33.20
CA GLY A 19 -8.54 -11.62 33.95
C GLY A 19 -7.86 -10.26 33.75
N GLU A 20 -7.40 -9.97 32.53
CA GLU A 20 -6.98 -8.63 32.12
C GLU A 20 -8.25 -7.82 31.89
N GLU A 21 -8.64 -7.09 32.92
CA GLU A 21 -9.61 -6.02 32.82
C GLU A 21 -9.09 -5.01 31.80
N LEU A 22 -9.65 -5.03 30.59
CA LEU A 22 -9.36 -4.06 29.54
C LEU A 22 -9.52 -2.66 30.13
N ALA A 23 -8.43 -1.89 30.13
CA ALA A 23 -8.44 -0.52 30.61
C ALA A 23 -9.60 0.26 29.95
N PRO A 24 -10.28 1.14 30.69
CA PRO A 24 -11.35 1.93 30.11
C PRO A 24 -10.81 2.74 28.92
N PRO A 25 -11.62 2.95 27.87
CA PRO A 25 -11.18 3.73 26.72
C PRO A 25 -10.77 5.14 27.17
N PRO A 26 -9.76 5.75 26.55
CA PRO A 26 -9.30 7.09 26.90
C PRO A 26 -10.45 8.09 26.80
N GLN A 27 -10.70 8.83 27.88
CA GLN A 27 -11.94 9.61 28.05
C GLN A 27 -12.01 10.88 27.21
N GLN A 28 -10.90 11.38 26.65
CA GLN A 28 -10.88 12.48 25.69
C GLN A 28 -9.70 12.33 24.73
N VAL A 29 -10.00 12.38 23.44
CA VAL A 29 -9.01 12.26 22.37
C VAL A 29 -8.77 13.66 21.80
N VAL A 30 -7.59 14.21 22.05
CA VAL A 30 -7.20 15.52 21.53
C VAL A 30 -6.57 15.34 20.16
N PHE A 31 -7.21 15.86 19.12
CA PHE A 31 -6.64 15.85 17.78
C PHE A 31 -5.61 16.98 17.65
N LYS A 32 -4.34 16.60 17.46
CA LYS A 32 -3.33 17.56 16.97
C LYS A 32 -3.67 17.96 15.52
N PRO A 33 -3.34 19.20 15.10
CA PRO A 33 -3.43 19.60 13.70
C PRO A 33 -2.72 18.61 12.78
N PHE A 34 -3.29 18.36 11.61
CA PHE A 34 -2.85 17.30 10.70
C PHE A 34 -1.41 17.50 10.23
N GLU A 35 -1.01 18.76 10.09
CA GLU A 35 0.32 19.22 9.68
C GLU A 35 1.37 19.10 10.79
N GLU A 36 0.93 19.06 12.06
CA GLU A 36 1.80 19.02 13.24
C GLU A 36 2.09 17.60 13.72
N LEU A 37 1.40 16.59 13.20
CA LEU A 37 1.63 15.20 13.59
C LEU A 37 3.06 14.75 13.24
N SER A 38 3.77 14.18 14.20
CA SER A 38 5.02 13.44 13.96
C SER A 38 4.74 11.96 13.67
N PRO A 39 5.70 11.20 13.11
CA PRO A 39 5.54 9.76 12.97
C PRO A 39 5.28 9.07 14.33
N GLU A 40 5.96 9.51 15.38
CA GLU A 40 5.83 8.96 16.74
C GLU A 40 4.44 9.20 17.30
N ASP A 41 3.92 10.43 17.15
CA ASP A 41 2.56 10.76 17.58
C ASP A 41 1.53 9.85 16.90
N CYS A 42 1.70 9.60 15.60
CA CYS A 42 0.80 8.71 14.86
C CYS A 42 0.87 7.27 15.34
N VAL A 43 2.07 6.76 15.62
CA VAL A 43 2.25 5.38 16.08
C VAL A 43 1.72 5.21 17.49
N GLU A 44 2.05 6.10 18.42
CA GLU A 44 1.54 6.09 19.79
C GLU A 44 0.00 6.14 19.80
N ALA A 45 -0.57 7.07 19.03
CA ALA A 45 -2.02 7.18 18.85
C ALA A 45 -2.67 5.90 18.32
N LEU A 46 -2.02 5.21 17.38
CA LEU A 46 -2.56 3.97 16.79
C LEU A 46 -2.40 2.77 17.72
N ASP A 47 -1.26 2.65 18.39
CA ASP A 47 -0.99 1.59 19.37
C ASP A 47 -2.03 1.64 20.51
N GLU A 48 -2.42 2.85 20.94
CA GLU A 48 -3.48 3.05 21.94
C GLU A 48 -4.89 2.80 21.39
N ALA A 49 -5.18 3.24 20.16
CA ALA A 49 -6.54 3.31 19.65
C ALA A 49 -7.04 2.05 18.93
N ILE A 50 -6.14 1.25 18.34
CA ILE A 50 -6.53 0.04 17.60
C ILE A 50 -7.20 -1.02 18.50
N PRO A 51 -6.77 -1.24 19.76
CA PRO A 51 -7.50 -2.12 20.69
C PRO A 51 -8.96 -1.68 20.93
N PHE A 52 -9.25 -0.37 20.85
CA PHE A 52 -10.57 0.23 21.03
C PHE A 52 -11.18 0.72 19.71
N PHE A 53 -10.85 0.04 18.61
CA PHE A 53 -11.15 0.50 17.25
C PHE A 53 -12.61 0.92 17.02
N ASP A 54 -13.57 0.20 17.60
CA ASP A 54 -15.00 0.50 17.39
C ASP A 54 -15.41 1.88 17.92
N THR A 55 -14.79 2.35 19.00
CA THR A 55 -15.06 3.68 19.57
C THR A 55 -14.10 4.74 19.05
N MET A 56 -12.88 4.36 18.63
CA MET A 56 -11.82 5.28 18.22
C MET A 56 -11.55 5.31 16.70
N ARG A 57 -12.48 4.80 15.90
CA ARG A 57 -12.32 4.66 14.44
C ARG A 57 -11.87 5.93 13.71
N LEU A 58 -12.46 7.07 14.04
CA LEU A 58 -12.09 8.35 13.42
C LEU A 58 -10.62 8.69 13.73
N TYR A 59 -10.20 8.46 14.96
CA TYR A 59 -8.84 8.73 15.42
C TYR A 59 -7.83 7.81 14.74
N VAL A 60 -8.14 6.52 14.63
CA VAL A 60 -7.33 5.55 13.87
C VAL A 60 -7.20 5.97 12.41
N GLY A 61 -8.33 6.28 11.75
CA GLY A 61 -8.32 6.69 10.35
C GLY A 61 -7.55 7.99 10.10
N TYR A 62 -7.61 8.94 11.04
CA TYR A 62 -6.89 10.21 10.95
C TYR A 62 -5.37 10.04 11.02
N HIS A 63 -4.86 9.21 11.93
CA HIS A 63 -3.42 8.97 12.05
C HIS A 63 -2.88 8.08 10.93
N LEU A 64 -3.64 7.08 10.47
CA LEU A 64 -3.30 6.33 9.25
C LEU A 64 -3.27 7.23 8.02
N TRP A 65 -4.19 8.19 7.93
CA TRP A 65 -4.19 9.16 6.85
C TRP A 65 -2.94 10.04 6.90
N ALA A 66 -2.59 10.57 8.08
CA ALA A 66 -1.38 11.37 8.25
C ALA A 66 -0.12 10.57 7.89
N LEU A 67 0.00 9.32 8.35
CA LEU A 67 1.09 8.43 8.00
C LEU A 67 1.23 8.27 6.49
N GLN A 68 0.14 7.93 5.80
CA GLN A 68 0.14 7.64 4.38
C GLN A 68 0.38 8.89 3.51
N GLU A 69 -0.38 9.97 3.75
CA GLU A 69 -0.40 11.16 2.88
C GLU A 69 0.89 11.98 3.04
N ARG A 70 1.42 12.07 4.27
CA ARG A 70 2.64 12.83 4.57
C ARG A 70 3.90 11.97 4.51
N GLY A 71 3.77 10.68 4.19
CA GLY A 71 4.90 9.75 4.10
C GLY A 71 5.62 9.51 5.44
N LEU A 72 4.97 9.77 6.58
CA LEU A 72 5.60 9.67 7.90
C LEU A 72 5.98 8.21 8.25
N TRP A 73 5.32 7.22 7.64
CA TRP A 73 5.68 5.81 7.79
C TRP A 73 7.10 5.48 7.31
N ARG A 74 7.70 6.32 6.42
CA ARG A 74 9.06 6.10 5.90
C ARG A 74 10.14 6.20 6.97
N ARG A 75 9.82 6.70 8.17
CA ARG A 75 10.71 6.59 9.32
C ARG A 75 11.15 5.14 9.60
N TRP A 76 10.33 4.17 9.22
CA TRP A 76 10.61 2.74 9.38
C TRP A 76 10.87 2.04 8.03
N GLU A 77 11.42 2.74 7.04
CA GLU A 77 11.65 2.18 5.69
C GLU A 77 12.67 1.03 5.67
N ASP A 78 13.59 0.99 6.64
CA ASP A 78 14.53 -0.11 6.83
C ASP A 78 13.83 -1.46 7.15
N GLU A 79 12.63 -1.39 7.75
CA GLU A 79 11.84 -2.57 8.14
C GLU A 79 10.66 -2.81 7.19
N TYR A 80 10.10 -1.74 6.62
CA TYR A 80 8.87 -1.78 5.84
C TYR A 80 9.03 -1.01 4.52
N SER A 81 8.98 -1.72 3.40
CA SER A 81 9.18 -1.12 2.07
C SER A 81 8.02 -0.25 1.58
N THR A 82 6.82 -0.44 2.13
CA THR A 82 5.60 0.28 1.77
C THR A 82 4.75 0.61 3.00
N PHE A 83 3.84 1.58 2.85
CA PHE A 83 2.83 1.87 3.87
C PHE A 83 2.00 0.63 4.21
N GLU A 84 1.63 -0.14 3.20
CA GLU A 84 0.88 -1.38 3.39
C GLU A 84 1.66 -2.42 4.17
N SER A 85 2.96 -2.59 3.90
CA SER A 85 3.79 -3.50 4.68
C SER A 85 3.98 -3.02 6.12
N PHE A 86 4.07 -1.70 6.34
CA PHE A 86 4.13 -1.11 7.68
C PHE A 86 2.86 -1.45 8.47
N VAL A 87 1.68 -1.23 7.89
CA VAL A 87 0.41 -1.51 8.57
C VAL A 87 0.22 -3.02 8.79
N ALA A 88 0.57 -3.85 7.81
CA ALA A 88 0.49 -5.30 7.96
C ALA A 88 1.46 -5.82 9.03
N GLY A 89 2.71 -5.37 9.02
CA GLY A 89 3.75 -5.84 9.92
C GLY A 89 3.58 -5.35 11.36
N ARG A 90 3.20 -4.08 11.56
CA ARG A 90 3.05 -3.51 12.91
C ARG A 90 1.72 -3.86 13.57
N TYR A 91 0.63 -3.84 12.80
CA TYR A 91 -0.73 -3.89 13.35
C TYR A 91 -1.49 -5.17 13.04
N ASP A 92 -0.91 -6.08 12.25
CA ASP A 92 -1.61 -7.26 11.73
C ASP A 92 -2.96 -6.88 11.08
N ARG A 93 -2.88 -5.88 10.19
CA ARG A 93 -4.05 -5.35 9.46
C ARG A 93 -3.80 -5.34 7.97
N THR A 94 -4.84 -5.63 7.21
CA THR A 94 -4.76 -5.66 5.75
C THR A 94 -4.68 -4.26 5.15
N ARG A 95 -4.10 -4.17 3.96
CA ARG A 95 -4.18 -2.99 3.09
C ARG A 95 -5.60 -2.42 3.03
N GLN A 96 -6.58 -3.27 2.74
CA GLN A 96 -7.97 -2.86 2.58
C GLN A 96 -8.53 -2.23 3.86
N TRP A 97 -8.21 -2.79 5.03
CA TRP A 97 -8.63 -2.21 6.30
C TRP A 97 -8.06 -0.81 6.48
N ALA A 98 -6.76 -0.61 6.19
CA ALA A 98 -6.09 0.68 6.34
C ALA A 98 -6.76 1.78 5.50
N TYR A 99 -6.93 1.52 4.19
CA TYR A 99 -7.55 2.48 3.28
C TYR A 99 -9.02 2.74 3.62
N GLN A 100 -9.76 1.76 4.15
CA GLN A 100 -11.13 1.99 4.63
C GLN A 100 -11.18 2.97 5.81
N GLN A 101 -10.20 2.91 6.71
CA GLN A 101 -10.15 3.85 7.84
C GLN A 101 -9.74 5.25 7.38
N ILE A 102 -8.78 5.34 6.46
CA ILE A 102 -8.37 6.60 5.83
C ILE A 102 -9.56 7.25 5.12
N ASP A 103 -10.29 6.50 4.30
CA ASP A 103 -11.47 6.99 3.58
C ASP A 103 -12.57 7.44 4.55
N PHE A 104 -12.81 6.69 5.63
CA PHE A 104 -13.75 7.07 6.67
C PHE A 104 -13.36 8.40 7.32
N ALA A 105 -12.10 8.59 7.72
CA ALA A 105 -11.64 9.84 8.32
C ALA A 105 -11.72 11.03 7.35
N LYS A 106 -11.24 10.86 6.12
CA LYS A 106 -11.34 11.88 5.06
C LYS A 106 -12.79 12.31 4.83
N LEU A 107 -13.72 11.35 4.77
CA LEU A 107 -15.14 11.63 4.59
C LEU A 107 -15.76 12.29 5.82
N LYS A 108 -15.46 11.81 7.03
CA LYS A 108 -16.00 12.39 8.28
C LYS A 108 -15.56 13.83 8.48
N MET A 109 -14.33 14.20 8.10
CA MET A 109 -13.85 15.58 8.11
C MET A 109 -14.59 16.48 7.10
N LYS A 110 -14.96 15.94 5.93
CA LYS A 110 -15.71 16.67 4.89
C LYS A 110 -17.22 16.72 5.14
N LEU A 111 -17.75 15.69 5.80
CA LEU A 111 -19.16 15.42 6.08
C LEU A 111 -19.31 15.03 7.57
N PRO A 112 -19.37 16.01 8.48
CA PRO A 112 -19.44 15.76 9.92
C PRO A 112 -20.62 14.88 10.35
N ASP A 113 -21.71 14.91 9.60
CA ASP A 113 -22.92 14.11 9.85
C ASP A 113 -22.80 12.64 9.39
N LEU A 114 -21.66 12.21 8.84
CA LEU A 114 -21.41 10.82 8.48
C LEU A 114 -21.31 9.95 9.75
N GLU A 115 -22.22 8.99 9.94
CA GLU A 115 -22.30 8.22 11.17
C GLU A 115 -21.61 6.85 11.06
N THR A 116 -21.71 6.20 9.90
CA THR A 116 -21.38 4.78 9.78
C THR A 116 -20.33 4.49 8.71
N GLU A 117 -19.56 3.42 8.91
CA GLU A 117 -18.63 2.91 7.90
C GLU A 117 -19.33 2.53 6.59
N ARG A 118 -20.56 2.01 6.70
CA ARG A 118 -21.35 1.64 5.51
C ARG A 118 -21.65 2.85 4.62
N GLN A 119 -21.90 4.02 5.21
CA GLN A 119 -22.03 5.27 4.45
C GLN A 119 -20.69 5.68 3.83
N ALA A 120 -19.60 5.59 4.60
CA ALA A 120 -18.27 5.91 4.09
C ALA A 120 -17.88 5.03 2.89
N ARG A 121 -18.06 3.70 2.99
CA ARG A 121 -17.79 2.76 1.87
C ARG A 121 -18.64 3.05 0.64
N ALA A 122 -19.88 3.52 0.82
CA ALA A 122 -20.74 3.90 -0.30
C ALA A 122 -20.25 5.17 -1.02
N LEU A 123 -19.61 6.08 -0.28
CA LEU A 123 -19.07 7.34 -0.79
C LEU A 123 -17.59 7.29 -1.19
N ALA A 124 -16.85 6.25 -0.79
CA ALA A 124 -15.44 6.10 -1.10
C ALA A 124 -15.13 6.27 -2.61
N PRO A 125 -15.89 5.70 -3.57
CA PRO A 125 -15.65 5.96 -4.99
C PRO A 125 -15.74 7.45 -5.36
N ALA A 126 -16.71 8.18 -4.81
CA ALA A 126 -16.88 9.62 -5.02
C ALA A 126 -15.77 10.44 -4.37
N LEU A 127 -15.25 10.00 -3.21
CA LEU A 127 -14.09 10.65 -2.58
C LEU A 127 -12.88 10.70 -3.52
N HIS A 128 -12.63 9.61 -4.24
CA HIS A 128 -11.45 9.48 -5.10
C HIS A 128 -11.66 10.04 -6.51
N GLN A 129 -12.88 9.95 -7.07
CA GLN A 129 -13.14 10.30 -8.47
C GLN A 129 -13.83 11.67 -8.66
N ALA A 130 -14.63 12.12 -7.68
CA ALA A 130 -15.40 13.37 -7.77
C ALA A 130 -15.58 14.03 -6.39
N PRO A 131 -14.49 14.42 -5.71
CA PRO A 131 -14.53 14.91 -4.32
C PRO A 131 -15.36 16.19 -4.15
N ASP A 132 -15.47 17.02 -5.19
CA ASP A 132 -16.29 18.24 -5.24
C ASP A 132 -17.80 17.92 -5.19
N LYS A 133 -18.21 16.74 -5.65
CA LYS A 133 -19.61 16.30 -5.69
C LYS A 133 -20.11 15.69 -4.37
N LEU A 134 -19.22 15.36 -3.43
CA LEU A 134 -19.56 14.68 -2.18
C LEU A 134 -20.67 15.38 -1.39
N ARG A 135 -20.59 16.71 -1.24
CA ARG A 135 -21.59 17.49 -0.50
C ARG A 135 -22.96 17.48 -1.19
N THR A 136 -22.98 17.51 -2.52
CA THR A 136 -24.21 17.43 -3.31
C THR A 136 -24.85 16.04 -3.16
N ILE A 137 -24.07 14.97 -3.32
CA ILE A 137 -24.52 13.58 -3.13
C ILE A 137 -25.11 13.41 -1.71
N TRP A 138 -24.41 13.90 -0.68
CA TRP A 138 -24.88 13.83 0.71
C TRP A 138 -26.18 14.58 0.92
N LYS A 139 -26.27 15.82 0.43
CA LYS A 139 -27.47 16.67 0.57
C LYS A 139 -28.68 16.05 -0.12
N GLU A 140 -28.52 15.54 -1.33
CA GLU A 140 -29.62 14.92 -2.09
C GLU A 140 -30.09 13.60 -1.46
N ALA A 141 -29.15 12.78 -1.00
CA ALA A 141 -29.47 11.54 -0.28
C ALA A 141 -30.17 11.84 1.05
N THR A 142 -29.73 12.87 1.76
CA THR A 142 -30.34 13.30 3.04
C THR A 142 -31.76 13.80 2.81
N ALA A 143 -31.99 14.61 1.79
CA ALA A 143 -33.33 15.12 1.43
C ALA A 143 -34.31 14.00 1.04
N GLN A 144 -33.81 12.88 0.51
CA GLN A 144 -34.62 11.72 0.13
C GLN A 144 -34.77 10.69 1.28
N SER A 145 -34.07 10.87 2.40
CA SER A 145 -34.19 9.96 3.54
C SER A 145 -35.31 10.38 4.47
N PRO A 146 -36.30 9.51 4.76
CA PRO A 146 -37.38 9.83 5.69
C PRO A 146 -36.91 10.19 7.11
N SER A 147 -35.76 9.64 7.53
CA SER A 147 -35.17 9.90 8.85
C SER A 147 -34.21 11.08 8.87
N GLY A 148 -33.96 11.73 7.71
CA GLY A 148 -32.87 12.69 7.55
C GLY A 148 -31.47 12.05 7.63
N ARG A 149 -31.36 10.72 7.68
CA ARG A 149 -30.07 10.00 7.69
C ARG A 149 -29.97 9.11 6.46
N PRO A 150 -29.10 9.41 5.49
CA PRO A 150 -29.05 8.66 4.25
C PRO A 150 -28.49 7.25 4.46
N SER A 151 -29.13 6.24 3.87
CA SER A 151 -28.61 4.88 3.88
C SER A 151 -27.45 4.74 2.87
N GLY A 152 -26.56 3.75 3.08
CA GLY A 152 -25.48 3.47 2.12
C GLY A 152 -25.98 3.11 0.71
N ARG A 153 -27.17 2.51 0.59
CA ARG A 153 -27.79 2.23 -0.71
C ARG A 153 -28.18 3.53 -1.41
N LEU A 154 -28.84 4.43 -0.69
CA LEU A 154 -29.28 5.71 -1.24
C LEU A 154 -28.08 6.59 -1.65
N LEU A 155 -27.01 6.60 -0.86
CA LEU A 155 -25.78 7.30 -1.20
C LEU A 155 -25.15 6.76 -2.50
N LYS A 156 -25.17 5.44 -2.70
CA LYS A 156 -24.68 4.82 -3.93
C LYS A 156 -25.53 5.20 -5.14
N GLU A 157 -26.85 5.17 -5.00
CA GLU A 157 -27.78 5.59 -6.06
C GLU A 157 -27.59 7.07 -6.42
N GLN A 158 -27.44 7.95 -5.42
CA GLN A 158 -27.18 9.38 -5.68
C GLN A 158 -25.78 9.62 -6.27
N SER A 159 -24.76 8.88 -5.84
CA SER A 159 -23.42 8.97 -6.43
C SER A 159 -23.43 8.66 -7.92
N GLN A 160 -24.17 7.62 -8.33
CA GLN A 160 -24.30 7.25 -9.74
C GLN A 160 -25.08 8.29 -10.57
N ARG A 161 -26.00 9.03 -9.93
CA ARG A 161 -26.80 10.06 -10.60
C ARG A 161 -26.04 11.37 -10.77
N VAL A 162 -25.39 11.84 -9.70
CA VAL A 162 -24.70 13.14 -9.67
C VAL A 162 -23.37 13.10 -10.43
N ALA A 163 -22.73 11.95 -10.42
CA ALA A 163 -21.42 11.75 -11.03
C ALA A 163 -21.38 10.36 -11.69
N PRO A 164 -22.08 10.19 -12.83
CA PRO A 164 -22.16 8.90 -13.55
C PRO A 164 -20.80 8.39 -14.04
N GLU A 165 -19.82 9.30 -14.18
CA GLU A 165 -18.42 8.98 -14.45
C GLU A 165 -17.76 8.17 -13.33
N ILE A 166 -18.33 8.16 -12.12
CA ILE A 166 -17.84 7.36 -11.00
C ILE A 166 -18.08 5.89 -11.33
N LYS A 167 -17.06 5.26 -11.92
CA LYS A 167 -17.07 3.83 -12.16
C LYS A 167 -16.92 3.12 -10.82
N SER A 168 -17.71 2.06 -10.65
CA SER A 168 -17.43 1.09 -9.58
C SER A 168 -15.99 0.62 -9.72
N THR A 169 -15.23 0.61 -8.63
CA THR A 169 -13.84 0.11 -8.60
C THR A 169 -13.72 -1.31 -9.18
N ARG A 170 -14.80 -2.09 -9.08
CA ARG A 170 -14.92 -3.44 -9.64
C ARG A 170 -15.14 -3.47 -11.17
N GLN A 171 -15.65 -2.40 -11.76
CA GLN A 171 -15.79 -2.25 -13.22
C GLN A 171 -14.49 -1.75 -13.87
N LEU A 172 -13.70 -0.93 -13.17
CA LEU A 172 -12.37 -0.51 -13.65
C LEU A 172 -11.42 -1.71 -13.80
N GLN A 173 -11.45 -2.67 -12.87
CA GLN A 173 -10.63 -3.90 -12.96
C GLN A 173 -11.13 -4.93 -13.98
N ARG A 174 -12.32 -4.75 -14.56
CA ARG A 174 -12.95 -5.70 -15.49
C ARG A 174 -13.00 -5.23 -16.94
N GLN A 175 -12.45 -4.04 -17.24
CA GLN A 175 -12.17 -3.74 -18.64
C GLN A 175 -10.97 -4.61 -19.01
N PRO A 176 -11.11 -5.63 -19.89
CA PRO A 176 -9.93 -6.23 -20.48
C PRO A 176 -9.15 -5.07 -21.09
N GLU A 177 -7.88 -4.91 -20.72
CA GLU A 177 -7.02 -4.04 -21.48
C GLU A 177 -7.22 -4.42 -22.95
N PRO A 178 -7.47 -3.45 -23.85
CA PRO A 178 -7.52 -3.75 -25.26
C PRO A 178 -6.24 -4.53 -25.54
N LEU A 179 -6.38 -5.75 -26.05
CA LEU A 179 -5.27 -6.54 -26.54
C LEU A 179 -4.62 -5.66 -27.59
N VAL A 180 -3.60 -4.90 -27.20
CA VAL A 180 -2.68 -4.29 -28.12
C VAL A 180 -2.15 -5.51 -28.86
N PRO A 181 -2.39 -5.64 -30.18
CA PRO A 181 -1.73 -6.70 -30.93
C PRO A 181 -0.25 -6.44 -30.70
N MET A 182 0.37 -7.28 -29.87
CA MET A 182 1.81 -7.37 -29.83
C MET A 182 2.14 -7.89 -31.23
N GLU A 183 2.55 -6.98 -32.11
CA GLU A 183 3.42 -7.36 -33.20
C GLU A 183 4.63 -7.99 -32.49
N GLU A 184 4.69 -9.32 -32.53
CA GLU A 184 5.84 -10.11 -32.08
C GLU A 184 7.00 -9.81 -33.04
N ASP A 185 7.51 -8.59 -32.97
CA ASP A 185 8.88 -8.32 -33.38
C ASP A 185 9.74 -8.94 -32.27
N GLU A 186 10.03 -10.23 -32.40
CA GLU A 186 11.12 -10.90 -31.71
C GLU A 186 12.44 -10.25 -32.18
N GLU A 187 12.70 -9.01 -31.73
CA GLU A 187 14.05 -8.47 -31.76
C GLU A 187 14.87 -9.32 -30.80
N ASP A 188 15.75 -10.15 -31.34
CA ASP A 188 16.79 -10.84 -30.59
C ASP A 188 17.61 -9.79 -29.83
N VAL A 189 17.23 -9.51 -28.58
CA VAL A 189 17.98 -8.60 -27.71
C VAL A 189 19.27 -9.31 -27.33
N GLU A 190 20.34 -9.04 -28.07
CA GLU A 190 21.67 -9.54 -27.76
C GLU A 190 22.14 -8.91 -26.44
N LEU A 191 22.11 -9.70 -25.37
CA LEU A 191 22.53 -9.27 -24.05
C LEU A 191 24.06 -9.17 -24.00
N VAL A 192 24.59 -7.96 -24.23
CA VAL A 192 26.03 -7.70 -24.14
C VAL A 192 26.47 -7.59 -22.68
N LEU A 193 26.97 -8.70 -22.12
CA LEU A 193 27.55 -8.73 -20.77
C LEU A 193 29.02 -8.25 -20.80
N PRO A 194 29.46 -7.41 -19.84
CA PRO A 194 30.87 -7.10 -19.66
C PRO A 194 31.71 -8.38 -19.51
N ALA A 195 32.88 -8.46 -20.16
CA ALA A 195 33.68 -9.69 -20.24
C ALA A 195 33.92 -10.34 -18.87
N GLY A 196 34.32 -9.56 -17.86
CA GLY A 196 34.57 -10.07 -16.50
C GLY A 196 33.31 -10.51 -15.74
N LEU A 197 32.12 -10.05 -16.12
CA LEU A 197 30.85 -10.54 -15.57
C LEU A 197 30.43 -11.82 -16.31
N ARG A 198 30.56 -11.84 -17.63
CA ARG A 198 30.27 -13.01 -18.47
C ARG A 198 31.06 -14.23 -18.02
N ASP A 199 32.37 -14.09 -17.80
CA ASP A 199 33.23 -15.23 -17.42
C ASP A 199 32.83 -15.81 -16.05
N ARG A 200 32.51 -14.93 -15.08
CA ARG A 200 32.03 -15.36 -13.74
C ARG A 200 30.65 -16.01 -13.79
N MET A 201 29.75 -15.51 -14.65
CA MET A 201 28.46 -16.14 -14.86
C MET A 201 28.60 -17.48 -15.59
N LEU A 202 29.58 -17.62 -16.49
CA LEU A 202 29.85 -18.88 -17.18
C LEU A 202 30.38 -19.94 -16.21
N GLU A 203 31.32 -19.58 -15.35
CA GLU A 203 31.87 -20.45 -14.30
C GLU A 203 30.75 -20.94 -13.37
N ARG A 204 29.91 -20.01 -12.91
CA ARG A 204 28.74 -20.35 -12.09
C ARG A 204 27.71 -21.23 -12.83
N ALA A 205 27.48 -20.98 -14.12
CA ALA A 205 26.57 -21.80 -14.92
C ALA A 205 27.07 -23.25 -15.00
N ILE A 206 28.38 -23.45 -15.16
CA ILE A 206 29.04 -24.76 -15.13
C ILE A 206 28.86 -25.44 -13.78
N ASP A 207 29.13 -24.72 -12.69
CA ASP A 207 28.95 -25.24 -11.31
C ASP A 207 27.50 -25.65 -11.03
N GLU A 208 26.53 -24.90 -11.56
CA GLU A 208 25.10 -25.17 -11.42
C GLU A 208 24.55 -26.17 -12.45
N GLY A 209 25.39 -26.69 -13.36
CA GLY A 209 24.97 -27.63 -14.41
C GLY A 209 23.94 -27.04 -15.39
N THR A 210 24.00 -25.75 -15.66
CA THR A 210 23.10 -25.01 -16.56
C THR A 210 23.90 -24.32 -17.68
N ASP A 211 23.23 -23.91 -18.76
CA ASP A 211 23.83 -22.92 -19.66
C ASP A 211 23.67 -21.49 -19.14
N LEU A 212 24.43 -20.57 -19.73
CA LEU A 212 24.44 -19.15 -19.37
C LEU A 212 23.06 -18.50 -19.54
N GLY A 213 22.30 -18.90 -20.56
CA GLY A 213 20.94 -18.39 -20.81
C GLY A 213 19.98 -18.78 -19.70
N GLY A 214 20.00 -20.05 -19.28
CA GLY A 214 19.23 -20.56 -18.16
C GLY A 214 19.62 -19.90 -16.83
N LEU A 215 20.91 -19.61 -16.62
CA LEU A 215 21.35 -18.87 -15.43
C LEU A 215 20.84 -17.42 -15.44
N VAL A 216 20.99 -16.71 -16.57
CA VAL A 216 20.50 -15.33 -16.76
C VAL A 216 18.99 -15.27 -16.58
N GLN A 217 18.24 -16.21 -17.15
CA GLN A 217 16.78 -16.25 -17.03
C GLN A 217 16.34 -16.50 -15.59
N ARG A 218 17.02 -17.39 -14.85
CA ARG A 218 16.73 -17.59 -13.42
C ARG A 218 17.06 -16.37 -12.58
N MET A 219 18.17 -15.70 -12.86
CA MET A 219 18.50 -14.43 -12.23
C MET A 219 17.44 -13.39 -12.56
N TRP A 220 17.07 -13.23 -13.84
CA TRP A 220 16.02 -12.31 -14.26
C TRP A 220 14.69 -12.59 -13.56
N VAL A 221 14.23 -13.84 -13.52
CA VAL A 221 13.00 -14.20 -12.78
C VAL A 221 13.10 -13.89 -11.29
N ARG A 222 14.29 -14.08 -10.69
CA ARG A 222 14.55 -13.75 -9.28
C ARG A 222 14.59 -12.24 -9.01
N TYR A 223 15.04 -11.43 -9.97
CA TYR A 223 15.27 -9.99 -9.79
C TYR A 223 14.20 -9.09 -10.47
N ALA A 224 13.41 -9.63 -11.40
CA ALA A 224 12.27 -8.98 -12.03
C ALA A 224 10.97 -9.16 -11.22
N GLN A 225 10.99 -10.02 -10.20
CA GLN A 225 10.05 -9.91 -9.09
C GLN A 225 10.49 -8.72 -8.22
N PRO A 226 9.59 -7.87 -7.72
CA PRO A 226 9.94 -6.73 -6.89
C PRO A 226 10.43 -7.22 -5.52
N VAL A 227 11.70 -7.59 -5.44
CA VAL A 227 12.39 -7.95 -4.20
C VAL A 227 13.44 -6.87 -3.93
N ALA A 228 13.58 -6.53 -2.65
CA ALA A 228 14.42 -5.48 -2.07
C ALA A 228 15.79 -5.29 -2.75
N PRO A 229 16.33 -4.06 -2.78
CA PRO A 229 17.65 -3.80 -3.36
C PRO A 229 18.73 -4.63 -2.67
N LEU A 230 19.69 -5.11 -3.46
CA LEU A 230 20.91 -5.74 -2.95
C LEU A 230 21.60 -4.79 -1.97
N THR A 231 22.04 -5.32 -0.83
CA THR A 231 22.85 -4.58 0.12
C THR A 231 24.22 -4.26 -0.51
N GLY A 232 24.87 -3.16 -0.10
CA GLY A 232 26.21 -2.79 -0.59
C GLY A 232 27.25 -3.92 -0.43
N ARG A 233 27.04 -4.82 0.53
CA ARG A 233 27.84 -6.02 0.75
C ARG A 233 27.70 -7.06 -0.36
N GLU A 234 26.48 -7.30 -0.85
CA GLU A 234 26.22 -8.27 -1.92
C GLU A 234 26.78 -7.78 -3.27
N LEU A 235 26.75 -6.46 -3.50
CA LEU A 235 27.39 -5.84 -4.67
C LEU A 235 28.93 -5.91 -4.59
N ALA A 236 29.50 -5.80 -3.38
CA ALA A 236 30.94 -5.94 -3.15
C ALA A 236 31.41 -7.41 -3.30
N GLU A 237 30.63 -8.39 -2.84
CA GLU A 237 30.90 -9.83 -3.02
C GLU A 237 30.84 -10.25 -4.49
N LEU A 238 30.04 -9.56 -5.32
CA LEU A 238 30.03 -9.70 -6.78
C LEU A 238 31.19 -8.97 -7.48
N GLY A 239 32.15 -8.39 -6.75
CA GLY A 239 33.37 -7.77 -7.30
C GLY A 239 33.11 -6.61 -8.28
N ALA A 240 31.97 -5.93 -8.15
CA ALA A 240 31.62 -4.76 -8.96
C ALA A 240 32.28 -3.49 -8.39
N VAL A 241 33.61 -3.41 -8.46
CA VAL A 241 34.36 -2.30 -7.83
C VAL A 241 34.52 -1.08 -8.74
N GLN A 242 34.13 -1.14 -10.02
CA GLN A 242 34.10 0.06 -10.87
C GLN A 242 32.92 0.02 -11.84
N VAL A 243 31.96 0.91 -11.62
CA VAL A 243 30.93 1.23 -12.61
C VAL A 243 31.56 2.21 -13.61
N PRO A 244 31.73 1.84 -14.89
CA PRO A 244 32.32 2.73 -15.88
C PRO A 244 31.43 3.97 -16.05
N LYS A 245 32.04 5.15 -16.14
CA LYS A 245 31.33 6.42 -16.36
C LYS A 245 30.41 6.38 -17.60
N SER A 246 30.77 5.61 -18.62
CA SER A 246 29.96 5.39 -19.82
C SER A 246 28.63 4.67 -19.56
N LEU A 247 28.53 3.84 -18.50
CA LEU A 247 27.29 3.18 -18.10
C LEU A 247 26.31 4.19 -17.46
N TYR A 248 26.83 5.12 -16.66
CA TYR A 248 26.03 6.23 -16.11
C TYR A 248 25.45 7.12 -17.22
N GLU A 249 26.26 7.44 -18.22
CA GLU A 249 25.87 8.28 -19.35
C GLU A 249 24.84 7.58 -20.27
N ALA A 250 24.95 6.26 -20.46
CA ALA A 250 23.99 5.47 -21.22
C ALA A 250 22.62 5.36 -20.52
N ILE A 251 22.62 5.23 -19.18
CA ILE A 251 21.39 5.17 -18.38
C ILE A 251 20.65 6.53 -18.38
N GLU A 252 21.37 7.66 -18.35
CA GLU A 252 20.77 9.00 -18.47
C GLU A 252 20.13 9.25 -19.86
N GLN A 253 20.57 8.56 -20.92
CA GLN A 253 20.03 8.75 -22.27
C GLN A 253 18.79 7.90 -22.57
N VAL A 254 18.61 6.77 -21.88
CA VAL A 254 17.55 5.78 -22.18
C VAL A 254 16.43 5.80 -21.13
N ALA A 255 16.70 6.26 -19.91
CA ALA A 255 15.73 6.22 -18.83
C ALA A 255 14.85 7.47 -18.80
N ASP A 256 13.54 7.27 -18.69
CA ASP A 256 12.60 8.31 -18.26
C ASP A 256 13.11 8.96 -16.96
N LYS A 257 12.90 10.27 -16.77
CA LYS A 257 13.63 11.09 -15.78
C LYS A 257 13.62 10.50 -14.36
N ASP A 258 12.55 9.80 -13.99
CA ASP A 258 12.37 9.21 -12.67
C ASP A 258 13.19 7.92 -12.47
N VAL A 259 13.37 7.12 -13.52
CA VAL A 259 14.20 5.89 -13.48
C VAL A 259 15.68 6.27 -13.46
N GLY A 260 16.07 7.30 -14.23
CA GLY A 260 17.44 7.85 -14.19
C GLY A 260 17.81 8.37 -12.80
N LEU A 261 16.88 9.04 -12.11
CA LEU A 261 17.09 9.54 -10.75
C LEU A 261 17.22 8.41 -9.72
N TRP A 262 16.40 7.37 -9.84
CA TRP A 262 16.42 6.21 -8.96
C TRP A 262 17.74 5.43 -9.07
N VAL A 263 18.19 5.16 -10.30
CA VAL A 263 19.46 4.46 -10.54
C VAL A 263 20.66 5.29 -10.07
N ARG A 264 20.62 6.62 -10.24
CA ARG A 264 21.68 7.53 -9.76
C ARG A 264 21.83 7.50 -8.24
N ASN A 265 20.72 7.43 -7.51
CA ASN A 265 20.74 7.37 -6.04
C ASN A 265 21.30 6.04 -5.53
N ILE A 266 20.90 4.92 -6.13
CA ILE A 266 21.38 3.59 -5.74
C ILE A 266 22.88 3.44 -6.02
N LEU A 267 23.33 3.85 -7.21
CA LEU A 267 24.75 3.76 -7.56
C LEU A 267 25.59 4.79 -6.78
N GLY A 268 25.04 5.96 -6.45
CA GLY A 268 25.69 6.96 -5.60
C GLY A 268 25.92 6.47 -4.16
N GLN A 269 24.94 5.77 -3.57
CA GLN A 269 25.08 5.16 -2.25
C GLN A 269 26.11 4.02 -2.25
N ALA A 270 26.05 3.13 -3.26
CA ALA A 270 27.01 2.03 -3.38
C ALA A 270 28.47 2.53 -3.51
N VAL A 271 28.70 3.63 -4.23
CA VAL A 271 30.03 4.26 -4.34
C VAL A 271 30.47 4.92 -3.04
N ALA A 272 29.56 5.56 -2.31
CA ALA A 272 29.86 6.19 -1.02
C ALA A 272 30.22 5.16 0.07
N GLU A 273 29.64 3.97 0.02
CA GLU A 273 29.93 2.87 0.95
C GLU A 273 31.23 2.11 0.60
N ALA A 274 31.59 2.07 -0.68
CA ALA A 274 32.80 1.38 -1.16
C ALA A 274 34.09 2.19 -1.01
N MET A 275 34.04 3.51 -0.77
CA MET A 275 35.24 4.31 -0.52
C MET A 275 35.70 4.20 0.94
N PRO A 276 36.99 3.92 1.21
CA PRO A 276 37.50 3.92 2.57
C PRO A 276 37.38 5.33 3.17
N ARG A 277 36.70 5.42 4.32
CA ARG A 277 36.58 6.66 5.09
C ARG A 277 37.98 7.03 5.60
N ASN A 278 38.55 8.10 5.05
CA ASN A 278 39.69 8.79 5.66
C ASN A 278 39.26 9.53 6.93
#